data_AF-A0AB74UCL1-F1
#
_entry.id   AF-A0AB74UCL1-F1
#
_cell.length_a   1.000
_cell.length_b   1.000
_cell.length_c   1.000
_cell.angle_alpha   90.00
_cell.angle_beta   90.00
_cell.angle_gamma   90.00
#
_symmetry.space_group_name_H-M   'P 1'
#
loop_
_entity.id
_entity.type
_entity.pdbx_description
1 polymer ?
#
loop_
_entity_poly.entity_id
_entity_poly.type
_entity_poly.pdbx_seq_one_letter_code
_entity_poly.pdbx_strand_id
1 'polypeptide(L)'
;MTATSPDTLQDTPTDALTATPDHSLGQTDAAKTRGAENSLAFLADRAARLNATGERAPHSLIAVLDAAFARHPTLELLVLEDAEWQAHPDWPTLIATLGGPRVLRSVFYQQPWHWLRHAPPTPAQTPFAPELGHPRRPAKPSGEVYRRQMPKLGQTFSLRVIERERDLERFVRWMHLPRVAEFWEQAWPETELAEFIDQRLADPHTLPLIGEFDGRAFGYFELYWAAEDRLAPYYPWAPFDRGIHLLVGEEDVRGPQFVDAWLGGLSHYAYLCEPRTTRLVLEPRHDNQRLFRHLGRLGLERLRDFDFPHKRSSLVMGQRDHFFSEIL
;
A
#
# COMPACT_ATOMS: atom_id res chain seq x y z
N MET A 1 13.08 63.68 -2.94
CA MET A 1 12.68 64.86 -2.14
C MET A 1 11.16 64.94 -2.24
N THR A 2 10.47 64.29 -1.30
CA THR A 2 9.71 64.87 -0.15
C THR A 2 8.27 65.16 -0.55
N ALA A 3 7.32 64.26 -0.21
CA ALA A 3 6.52 64.22 1.04
C ALA A 3 5.39 65.27 0.96
N THR A 4 4.12 65.06 1.36
CA THR A 4 3.57 64.32 2.51
C THR A 4 2.03 64.30 2.39
N SER A 5 1.34 63.25 2.86
CA SER A 5 -0.10 63.27 3.24
C SER A 5 -0.30 64.07 4.55
N PRO A 6 -1.55 64.42 4.95
CA PRO A 6 -2.39 63.57 5.84
C PRO A 6 -3.91 63.59 5.48
N ASP A 7 -4.70 62.53 5.72
CA ASP A 7 -5.51 62.21 6.93
C ASP A 7 -6.66 63.25 7.17
N THR A 8 -7.95 62.95 7.39
CA THR A 8 -8.57 62.04 8.38
C THR A 8 -10.12 61.91 8.18
N LEU A 9 -10.62 60.68 8.36
CA LEU A 9 -11.89 60.16 8.91
C LEU A 9 -13.02 61.05 9.50
N GLN A 10 -14.26 60.58 9.32
CA GLN A 10 -15.43 60.53 10.27
C GLN A 10 -16.44 59.48 9.70
N ASP A 11 -16.62 58.26 10.24
CA ASP A 11 -17.43 57.78 11.40
C ASP A 11 -18.89 58.28 11.42
N THR A 12 -19.99 57.54 11.63
CA THR A 12 -20.40 56.14 12.01
C THR A 12 -21.96 56.11 11.93
N PRO A 13 -22.77 55.15 12.44
CA PRO A 13 -22.75 53.68 12.48
C PRO A 13 -24.12 53.05 12.06
N THR A 14 -24.19 51.75 11.72
CA THR A 14 -25.38 50.93 12.07
C THR A 14 -25.07 49.43 12.09
N ASP A 15 -25.17 48.88 13.31
CA ASP A 15 -25.59 47.55 13.75
C ASP A 15 -25.00 46.25 13.21
N ALA A 16 -24.32 45.60 14.15
CA ALA A 16 -23.95 44.21 14.18
C ALA A 16 -25.17 43.28 14.32
N LEU A 17 -25.20 42.24 13.48
CA LEU A 17 -25.87 40.98 13.79
C LEU A 17 -24.84 39.86 13.68
N THR A 18 -24.28 39.53 14.83
CA THR A 18 -23.57 38.27 15.10
C THR A 18 -24.54 37.10 14.98
N ALA A 19 -24.40 36.30 13.94
CA ALA A 19 -25.00 34.97 13.86
C ALA A 19 -23.88 33.92 13.99
N THR A 20 -23.68 33.42 15.20
CA THR A 20 -22.98 32.16 15.47
C THR A 20 -23.73 31.01 14.82
N PRO A 21 -23.10 30.13 14.03
CA PRO A 21 -23.70 28.87 13.65
C PRO A 21 -23.73 27.94 14.86
N ASP A 22 -24.94 27.59 15.27
CA ASP A 22 -25.25 26.58 16.27
C ASP A 22 -24.78 25.20 15.77
N HIS A 23 -23.63 24.73 16.25
CA HIS A 23 -23.18 23.35 16.08
C HIS A 23 -23.89 22.43 17.08
N SER A 24 -25.22 22.37 16.99
CA SER A 24 -26.04 21.31 17.55
C SER A 24 -26.15 20.18 16.51
N LEU A 25 -25.03 19.50 16.23
CA LEU A 25 -25.09 18.17 15.61
C LEU A 25 -25.41 17.18 16.71
N GLY A 26 -26.62 16.64 16.64
CA GLY A 26 -27.14 15.65 17.58
C GLY A 26 -26.13 14.52 17.80
N GLN A 27 -25.78 14.32 19.07
CA GLN A 27 -25.34 13.03 19.58
C GLN A 27 -26.46 12.02 19.34
N THR A 28 -26.46 11.40 18.17
CA THR A 28 -27.28 10.21 17.90
C THR A 28 -26.35 9.05 17.58
N ASP A 29 -26.13 8.23 18.62
CA ASP A 29 -25.95 6.79 18.56
C ASP A 29 -24.73 6.19 17.82
N ALA A 30 -23.60 6.90 17.75
CA ALA A 30 -22.30 6.29 17.41
C ALA A 30 -21.74 5.34 18.50
N ALA A 31 -22.47 5.12 19.59
CA ALA A 31 -22.06 4.30 20.74
C ALA A 31 -22.65 2.86 20.74
N LYS A 32 -23.43 2.47 19.71
CA LYS A 32 -24.15 1.17 19.69
C LYS A 32 -23.65 0.12 18.71
N THR A 33 -22.41 0.23 18.24
CA THR A 33 -21.73 -0.85 17.50
C THR A 33 -20.39 -1.24 18.12
N ARG A 34 -20.32 -1.29 19.46
CA ARG A 34 -19.33 -2.15 20.15
C ARG A 34 -19.85 -3.59 20.13
N GLY A 35 -19.82 -4.20 18.94
CA GLY A 35 -19.86 -5.66 18.85
C GLY A 35 -18.63 -6.20 19.58
N ALA A 36 -18.82 -7.22 20.42
CA ALA A 36 -17.81 -7.81 21.30
C ALA A 36 -16.41 -7.84 20.63
N GLU A 37 -15.50 -6.97 21.09
CA GLU A 37 -14.11 -7.00 20.64
C GLU A 37 -13.43 -8.21 21.27
N ASN A 38 -12.91 -9.12 20.45
CA ASN A 38 -12.06 -10.22 20.90
C ASN A 38 -10.99 -9.70 21.86
N SER A 39 -11.01 -10.17 23.11
CA SER A 39 -10.07 -9.71 24.13
C SER A 39 -8.70 -10.36 23.96
N LEU A 40 -7.64 -9.56 24.09
CA LEU A 40 -6.27 -10.04 24.16
C LEU A 40 -5.83 -10.18 25.62
N ALA A 41 -5.35 -11.36 25.99
CA ALA A 41 -4.63 -11.57 27.24
C ALA A 41 -3.13 -11.56 26.97
N PHE A 42 -2.46 -10.46 27.32
CA PHE A 42 -1.02 -10.31 27.11
C PHE A 42 -0.21 -11.29 27.95
N LEU A 43 0.82 -11.86 27.32
CA LEU A 43 1.78 -12.80 27.91
C LEU A 43 3.16 -12.12 27.95
N ALA A 44 4.18 -12.86 28.41
CA ALA A 44 5.57 -12.42 28.28
C ALA A 44 6.03 -12.36 26.81
N ASP A 45 7.19 -11.75 26.57
CA ASP A 45 7.95 -11.85 25.32
C ASP A 45 7.16 -11.52 24.06
N ARG A 46 6.48 -10.36 24.05
CA ARG A 46 5.76 -9.86 22.85
C ARG A 46 4.68 -10.83 22.35
N ALA A 47 4.12 -11.65 23.23
CA ALA A 47 3.05 -12.61 22.92
C ALA A 47 1.73 -12.26 23.62
N ALA A 48 0.62 -12.74 23.06
CA ALA A 48 -0.70 -12.64 23.67
C ALA A 48 -1.57 -13.83 23.28
N ARG A 49 -2.51 -14.19 24.16
CA ARG A 49 -3.61 -15.10 23.83
C ARG A 49 -4.77 -14.29 23.23
N LEU A 50 -5.31 -14.76 22.12
CA LEU A 50 -6.52 -14.23 21.52
C LEU A 50 -7.71 -15.06 22.02
N ASN A 51 -8.54 -14.46 22.87
CA ASN A 51 -9.71 -15.15 23.41
C ASN A 51 -10.91 -14.93 22.48
N ALA A 52 -11.69 -15.98 22.24
CA ALA A 52 -12.97 -15.84 21.56
C ALA A 52 -13.96 -15.15 22.52
N THR A 53 -14.23 -13.86 22.36
CA THR A 53 -15.21 -13.17 23.22
C THR A 53 -16.42 -12.73 22.42
N GLY A 54 -17.57 -13.34 22.72
CA GLY A 54 -18.87 -12.96 22.19
C GLY A 54 -19.82 -14.15 22.07
N GLU A 55 -21.12 -13.90 22.12
CA GLU A 55 -22.16 -14.92 21.84
C GLU A 55 -22.14 -15.39 20.37
N ARG A 56 -21.44 -14.67 19.49
CA ARG A 56 -21.33 -14.97 18.07
C ARG A 56 -19.87 -14.87 17.62
N ALA A 57 -19.37 -15.93 16.99
CA ALA A 57 -18.05 -15.96 16.40
C ALA A 57 -17.88 -14.85 15.34
N PRO A 58 -16.69 -14.25 15.20
CA PRO A 58 -16.40 -13.29 14.15
C PRO A 58 -16.64 -13.90 12.77
N HIS A 59 -16.90 -13.05 11.76
CA HIS A 59 -17.10 -13.54 10.38
C HIS A 59 -15.79 -14.04 9.75
N SER A 60 -14.64 -13.55 10.20
CA SER A 60 -13.32 -14.02 9.77
C SER A 60 -12.32 -13.95 10.91
N LEU A 61 -11.65 -15.08 11.17
CA LEU A 61 -10.57 -15.18 12.13
C LEU A 61 -9.30 -14.50 11.61
N ILE A 62 -9.06 -14.56 10.30
CA ILE A 62 -7.96 -13.85 9.65
C ILE A 62 -8.08 -12.34 9.87
N ALA A 63 -9.29 -11.77 9.72
CA ALA A 63 -9.50 -10.34 9.96
C ALA A 63 -9.28 -9.96 11.44
N VAL A 64 -9.64 -10.84 12.37
CA VAL A 64 -9.40 -10.64 13.80
C VAL A 64 -7.90 -10.66 14.13
N LEU A 65 -7.16 -11.62 13.59
CA LEU A 65 -5.70 -11.71 13.77
C LEU A 65 -5.00 -10.49 13.19
N ASP A 66 -5.37 -10.07 11.99
CA ASP A 66 -4.84 -8.86 11.36
C ASP A 66 -5.12 -7.62 12.22
N ALA A 67 -6.35 -7.46 12.71
CA ALA A 67 -6.71 -6.34 13.55
C ALA A 67 -5.94 -6.33 14.89
N ALA A 68 -5.70 -7.51 15.49
CA ALA A 68 -4.91 -7.63 16.72
C ALA A 68 -3.44 -7.21 16.48
N PHE A 69 -2.79 -7.74 15.45
CA PHE A 69 -1.42 -7.36 15.11
C PHE A 69 -1.29 -5.90 14.68
N ALA A 70 -2.26 -5.35 13.96
CA ALA A 70 -2.23 -3.95 13.51
C ALA A 70 -2.37 -2.95 14.68
N ARG A 71 -3.18 -3.29 15.70
CA ARG A 71 -3.37 -2.47 16.91
C ARG A 71 -2.21 -2.61 17.89
N HIS A 72 -1.54 -3.75 17.91
CA HIS A 72 -0.39 -4.04 18.77
C HIS A 72 0.85 -4.34 17.91
N PRO A 73 1.53 -3.30 17.38
CA PRO A 73 2.66 -3.48 16.46
C PRO A 73 3.87 -4.16 17.11
N THR A 74 3.98 -4.10 18.44
CA THR A 74 5.03 -4.82 19.18
C THR A 74 4.70 -6.30 19.37
N LEU A 75 3.50 -6.78 19.03
CA LEU A 75 3.12 -8.17 19.22
C LEU A 75 3.70 -9.03 18.09
N GLU A 76 4.45 -10.08 18.44
CA GLU A 76 5.08 -11.02 17.51
C GLU A 76 4.35 -12.35 17.43
N LEU A 77 3.61 -12.72 18.48
CA LEU A 77 2.94 -14.02 18.59
C LEU A 77 1.52 -13.88 19.13
N LEU A 78 0.57 -14.50 18.43
CA LEU A 78 -0.76 -14.77 18.94
C LEU A 78 -0.93 -16.27 19.20
N VAL A 79 -1.48 -16.63 20.36
CA VAL A 79 -1.84 -18.00 20.70
C VAL A 79 -3.36 -18.10 20.72
N LEU A 80 -3.89 -19.07 19.98
CA LEU A 80 -5.30 -19.42 19.95
C LEU A 80 -5.48 -20.71 20.77
N GLU A 81 -6.50 -20.78 21.62
CA GLU A 81 -6.82 -22.02 22.32
C GLU A 81 -7.76 -22.87 21.45
N ASP A 82 -7.40 -24.13 21.19
CA ASP A 82 -8.16 -25.03 20.32
C ASP A 82 -9.63 -25.13 20.76
N ALA A 83 -9.88 -25.23 22.08
CA ALA A 83 -11.21 -25.33 22.64
C ALA A 83 -12.12 -24.14 22.29
N GLU A 84 -11.55 -22.96 22.04
CA GLU A 84 -12.29 -21.74 21.71
C GLU A 84 -12.51 -21.56 20.21
N TRP A 85 -11.50 -21.93 19.40
CA TRP A 85 -11.44 -21.54 17.99
C TRP A 85 -11.65 -22.69 17.00
N GLN A 86 -11.59 -23.95 17.43
CA GLN A 86 -11.68 -25.11 16.53
C GLN A 86 -12.98 -25.19 15.71
N ALA A 87 -14.06 -24.57 16.21
CA ALA A 87 -15.35 -24.53 15.53
C ALA A 87 -15.45 -23.41 14.47
N HIS A 88 -14.47 -22.49 14.41
CA HIS A 88 -14.49 -21.37 13.49
C HIS A 88 -14.24 -21.84 12.04
N PRO A 89 -14.97 -21.35 11.02
CA PRO A 89 -14.80 -21.80 9.62
C PRO A 89 -13.38 -21.65 9.05
N ASP A 90 -12.68 -20.56 9.40
CA ASP A 90 -11.28 -20.33 8.99
C ASP A 90 -10.25 -21.25 9.70
N TRP A 91 -10.63 -21.94 10.79
CA TRP A 91 -9.68 -22.70 11.62
C TRP A 91 -8.91 -23.80 10.86
N PRO A 92 -9.55 -24.69 10.07
CA PRO A 92 -8.82 -25.74 9.38
C PRO A 92 -7.76 -25.20 8.41
N THR A 93 -8.11 -24.15 7.65
CA THR A 93 -7.16 -23.49 6.73
C THR A 93 -6.03 -22.83 7.49
N LEU A 94 -6.33 -22.11 8.58
CA LEU A 94 -5.32 -21.46 9.40
C LEU A 94 -4.29 -22.47 9.95
N ILE A 95 -4.77 -23.57 10.56
CA ILE A 95 -3.89 -24.59 11.13
C ILE A 95 -3.07 -25.29 10.05
N ALA A 96 -3.68 -25.63 8.91
CA ALA A 96 -2.96 -26.26 7.80
C ALA A 96 -1.86 -25.35 7.23
N THR A 97 -2.12 -24.04 7.13
CA THR A 97 -1.17 -23.07 6.58
C THR A 97 -0.06 -22.69 7.56
N LEU A 98 -0.38 -22.53 8.85
CA LEU A 98 0.57 -22.04 9.86
C LEU A 98 1.22 -23.16 10.69
N GLY A 99 0.74 -24.40 10.56
CA GLY A 99 1.28 -25.56 11.27
C GLY A 99 0.84 -25.68 12.73
N GLY A 100 -0.10 -24.84 13.20
CA GLY A 100 -0.63 -24.92 14.56
C GLY A 100 -1.31 -23.64 15.04
N PRO A 101 -1.80 -23.63 16.30
CA PRO A 101 -2.55 -22.51 16.86
C PRO A 101 -1.67 -21.35 17.38
N ARG A 102 -0.36 -21.44 17.14
CA ARG A 102 0.63 -20.41 17.49
C ARG A 102 0.96 -19.61 16.24
N VAL A 103 0.39 -18.43 16.14
CA VAL A 103 0.45 -17.56 14.96
C VAL A 103 1.57 -16.55 15.14
N LEU A 104 2.71 -16.80 14.50
CA LEU A 104 3.78 -15.81 14.39
C LEU A 104 3.37 -14.73 13.39
N ARG A 105 3.53 -13.46 13.78
CA ARG A 105 3.22 -12.29 12.95
C ARG A 105 3.86 -12.37 11.57
N SER A 106 5.16 -12.65 11.54
CA SER A 106 5.96 -12.71 10.32
C SER A 106 5.59 -13.86 9.39
N VAL A 107 5.02 -14.95 9.91
CA VAL A 107 4.53 -16.07 9.11
C VAL A 107 3.10 -15.80 8.63
N PHE A 108 2.25 -15.24 9.49
CA PHE A 108 0.87 -14.88 9.19
C PHE A 108 0.79 -13.92 8.00
N TYR A 109 1.59 -12.86 8.01
CA TYR A 109 1.57 -11.86 6.95
C TYR A 109 2.22 -12.31 5.64
N GLN A 110 2.98 -13.41 5.64
CA GLN A 110 3.51 -13.97 4.40
C GLN A 110 2.50 -14.82 3.62
N GLN A 111 1.31 -15.05 4.17
CA GLN A 111 0.27 -15.82 3.50
C GLN A 111 -0.66 -14.90 2.70
N PRO A 112 -1.16 -15.37 1.54
CA PRO A 112 -2.03 -14.57 0.68
C PRO A 112 -3.40 -14.28 1.32
N TRP A 113 -3.89 -15.20 2.16
CA TRP A 113 -5.25 -15.23 2.73
C TRP A 113 -6.33 -14.82 1.71
N HIS A 114 -7.36 -14.10 2.16
CA HIS A 114 -8.34 -13.48 1.29
C HIS A 114 -7.88 -12.11 0.76
N TRP A 115 -6.66 -11.66 1.09
CA TRP A 115 -6.15 -10.37 0.63
C TRP A 115 -5.73 -10.41 -0.83
N LEU A 116 -5.04 -11.46 -1.24
CA LEU A 116 -4.69 -11.68 -2.65
C LEU A 116 -5.92 -12.21 -3.39
N ARG A 117 -6.28 -11.58 -4.51
CA ARG A 117 -7.51 -11.88 -5.26
C ARG A 117 -7.31 -12.80 -6.46
N HIS A 118 -6.11 -13.32 -6.60
CA HIS A 118 -5.73 -14.30 -7.60
C HIS A 118 -4.74 -15.29 -7.00
N ALA A 119 -4.59 -16.46 -7.62
CA ALA A 119 -3.56 -17.40 -7.18
C ALA A 119 -2.15 -16.83 -7.48
N PRO A 120 -1.17 -17.00 -6.57
CA PRO A 120 0.23 -16.79 -6.91
C PRO A 120 0.68 -17.77 -8.01
N PRO A 121 1.63 -17.39 -8.88
CA PRO A 121 2.16 -18.28 -9.88
C PRO A 121 3.00 -19.39 -9.24
N THR A 122 2.95 -20.57 -9.85
CA THR A 122 3.81 -21.71 -9.49
C THR A 122 5.14 -21.65 -10.27
N PRO A 123 6.21 -22.31 -9.77
CA PRO A 123 7.46 -22.41 -10.51
C PRO A 123 7.32 -23.00 -11.92
N ALA A 124 6.38 -23.94 -12.10
CA ALA A 124 6.10 -24.55 -13.41
C ALA A 124 5.52 -23.55 -14.43
N GLN A 125 4.80 -22.52 -13.97
CA GLN A 125 4.24 -21.48 -14.85
C GLN A 125 5.26 -20.41 -15.23
N THR A 126 6.39 -20.34 -14.52
CA THR A 126 7.41 -19.28 -14.65
C THR A 126 8.82 -19.90 -14.68
N PRO A 127 9.08 -20.85 -15.60
CA PRO A 127 10.38 -21.49 -15.69
C PRO A 127 11.44 -20.46 -16.09
N PHE A 128 12.70 -20.72 -15.70
CA PHE A 128 13.82 -19.94 -16.18
C PHE A 128 13.94 -20.07 -17.71
N ALA A 129 14.12 -18.95 -18.41
CA ALA A 129 14.29 -18.90 -19.86
C ALA A 129 15.72 -18.42 -20.16
N PRO A 130 16.68 -19.33 -20.44
CA PRO A 130 18.08 -18.96 -20.70
C PRO A 130 18.25 -17.94 -21.83
N GLU A 131 17.37 -18.00 -22.83
CA GLU A 131 17.34 -17.09 -23.98
C GLU A 131 17.00 -15.64 -23.60
N LEU A 132 16.27 -15.45 -22.49
CA LEU A 132 15.92 -14.13 -21.95
C LEU A 132 16.88 -13.69 -20.85
N GLY A 133 17.63 -14.61 -20.24
CA GLY A 133 18.45 -14.37 -19.05
C GLY A 133 17.64 -14.21 -17.77
N HIS A 134 16.33 -14.43 -17.81
CA HIS A 134 15.41 -14.34 -16.67
C HIS A 134 14.22 -15.32 -16.81
N PRO A 135 13.41 -15.54 -15.76
CA PRO A 135 12.21 -16.38 -15.84
C PRO A 135 11.16 -15.84 -16.80
N ARG A 136 10.37 -16.76 -17.39
CA ARG A 136 9.12 -16.38 -18.07
C ARG A 136 8.17 -15.76 -17.06
N ARG A 137 7.59 -14.62 -17.42
CA ARG A 137 6.69 -13.88 -16.53
C ARG A 137 5.28 -14.45 -16.57
N PRO A 138 4.58 -14.48 -15.43
CA PRO A 138 3.21 -14.98 -15.39
C PRO A 138 2.30 -14.08 -16.23
N ALA A 139 1.16 -14.62 -16.68
CA ALA A 139 0.11 -13.81 -17.25
C ALA A 139 -0.37 -12.78 -16.22
N LYS A 140 -0.68 -11.56 -16.68
CA LYS A 140 -1.20 -10.52 -15.79
C LYS A 140 -2.58 -10.91 -15.28
N PRO A 141 -2.87 -10.69 -13.99
CA PRO A 141 -4.23 -10.77 -13.48
C PRO A 141 -5.09 -9.64 -14.08
N SER A 142 -6.40 -9.67 -13.79
CA SER A 142 -7.34 -8.60 -14.13
C SER A 142 -8.20 -8.24 -12.91
N GLY A 143 -8.84 -7.08 -12.94
CA GLY A 143 -9.71 -6.61 -11.85
C GLY A 143 -8.95 -6.28 -10.56
N GLU A 144 -9.65 -6.39 -9.42
CA GLU A 144 -9.04 -6.25 -8.08
C GLU A 144 -8.05 -7.39 -7.84
N VAL A 145 -6.80 -7.06 -7.51
CA VAL A 145 -5.71 -8.02 -7.27
C VAL A 145 -5.33 -8.13 -5.80
N TYR A 146 -5.64 -7.08 -5.02
CA TYR A 146 -5.32 -7.00 -3.60
C TYR A 146 -6.39 -6.22 -2.84
N ARG A 147 -6.72 -6.66 -1.63
CA ARG A 147 -7.55 -5.90 -0.68
C ARG A 147 -7.18 -6.21 0.76
N ARG A 148 -6.98 -5.19 1.58
CA ARG A 148 -6.78 -5.36 3.03
C ARG A 148 -7.34 -4.17 3.80
N GLN A 149 -7.94 -4.44 4.96
CA GLN A 149 -8.34 -3.37 5.88
C GLN A 149 -7.10 -2.73 6.49
N MET A 150 -7.14 -1.42 6.69
CA MET A 150 -6.10 -0.64 7.34
C MET A 150 -6.66 -0.14 8.68
N PRO A 151 -6.55 -0.93 9.78
CA PRO A 151 -7.25 -0.62 11.03
C PRO A 151 -6.91 0.75 11.61
N LYS A 152 -5.67 1.23 11.41
CA LYS A 152 -5.22 2.57 11.84
C LYS A 152 -5.91 3.71 11.08
N LEU A 153 -6.37 3.46 9.85
CA LEU A 153 -7.09 4.44 9.04
C LEU A 153 -8.62 4.24 9.10
N GLY A 154 -9.09 3.05 9.49
CA GLY A 154 -10.50 2.70 9.39
C GLY A 154 -10.99 2.57 7.95
N GLN A 155 -10.08 2.38 6.99
CA GLN A 155 -10.36 2.30 5.55
C GLN A 155 -9.84 1.00 4.97
N THR A 156 -10.36 0.60 3.81
CA THR A 156 -9.86 -0.53 3.04
C THR A 156 -8.95 -0.05 1.93
N PHE A 157 -7.70 -0.51 1.92
CA PHE A 157 -6.80 -0.30 0.80
C PHE A 157 -6.96 -1.46 -0.19
N SER A 158 -7.06 -1.15 -1.48
CA SER A 158 -7.09 -2.14 -2.56
C SER A 158 -6.25 -1.71 -3.75
N LEU A 159 -5.81 -2.71 -4.51
CA LEU A 159 -5.14 -2.54 -5.80
C LEU A 159 -5.95 -3.27 -6.86
N ARG A 160 -6.07 -2.67 -8.03
CA ARG A 160 -6.61 -3.32 -9.22
C ARG A 160 -5.77 -2.99 -10.43
N VAL A 161 -5.81 -3.85 -11.44
CA VAL A 161 -5.21 -3.53 -12.74
C VAL A 161 -5.94 -2.34 -13.35
N ILE A 162 -5.19 -1.43 -13.96
CA ILE A 162 -5.79 -0.28 -14.67
C ILE A 162 -6.72 -0.75 -15.79
N GLU A 163 -7.84 -0.07 -15.96
CA GLU A 163 -8.85 -0.34 -16.99
C GLU A 163 -8.95 0.91 -17.86
N ARG A 164 -8.53 0.85 -19.13
CA ARG A 164 -8.42 2.02 -20.01
C ARG A 164 -9.70 2.83 -20.04
N GLU A 165 -10.83 2.18 -20.28
CA GLU A 165 -12.15 2.81 -20.43
C GLU A 165 -12.60 3.52 -19.16
N ARG A 166 -12.16 3.04 -17.99
CA ARG A 166 -12.54 3.55 -16.67
C ARG A 166 -11.56 4.59 -16.12
N ASP A 167 -10.29 4.48 -16.49
CA ASP A 167 -9.19 5.19 -15.84
C ASP A 167 -8.54 6.27 -16.68
N LEU A 168 -8.69 6.26 -18.02
CA LEU A 168 -7.95 7.16 -18.91
C LEU A 168 -8.12 8.63 -18.52
N GLU A 169 -9.34 9.12 -18.34
CA GLU A 169 -9.61 10.52 -17.97
C GLU A 169 -8.87 10.94 -16.69
N ARG A 170 -8.91 10.07 -15.67
CA ARG A 170 -8.25 10.31 -14.38
C ARG A 170 -6.74 10.22 -14.50
N PHE A 171 -6.24 9.25 -15.26
CA PHE A 171 -4.82 9.08 -15.51
C PHE A 171 -4.23 10.29 -16.24
N VAL A 172 -4.92 10.79 -17.27
CA VAL A 172 -4.60 12.04 -17.98
C VAL A 172 -4.54 13.20 -17.00
N ARG A 173 -5.61 13.40 -16.19
CA ARG A 173 -5.63 14.47 -15.19
C ARG A 173 -4.43 14.38 -14.25
N TRP A 174 -4.12 13.18 -13.74
CA TRP A 174 -3.02 12.99 -12.80
C TRP A 174 -1.64 13.26 -13.42
N MET A 175 -1.41 12.83 -14.66
CA MET A 175 -0.17 13.07 -15.40
C MET A 175 0.10 14.56 -15.64
N HIS A 176 -0.98 15.36 -15.79
CA HIS A 176 -0.90 16.81 -16.00
C HIS A 176 -0.77 17.62 -14.70
N LEU A 177 -0.83 17.00 -13.52
CA LEU A 177 -0.60 17.71 -12.27
C LEU A 177 0.86 18.17 -12.23
N PRO A 178 1.17 19.46 -11.98
CA PRO A 178 2.54 19.99 -12.08
C PRO A 178 3.57 19.17 -11.29
N ARG A 179 3.21 18.75 -10.07
CA ARG A 179 4.05 17.91 -9.20
C ARG A 179 4.28 16.48 -9.70
N VAL A 180 3.44 15.96 -10.59
CA VAL A 180 3.62 14.64 -11.22
C VAL A 180 4.41 14.82 -12.49
N ALA A 181 4.04 15.79 -13.32
CA ALA A 181 4.75 16.14 -14.55
C ALA A 181 6.24 16.44 -14.30
N GLU A 182 6.58 17.07 -13.17
CA GLU A 182 7.97 17.32 -12.75
C GLU A 182 8.84 16.07 -12.63
N PHE A 183 8.26 14.91 -12.27
CA PHE A 183 9.01 13.67 -12.05
C PHE A 183 8.78 12.61 -13.11
N TRP A 184 7.57 12.57 -13.68
CA TRP A 184 7.20 11.59 -14.70
C TRP A 184 7.52 12.08 -16.11
N GLU A 185 7.49 13.39 -16.38
CA GLU A 185 7.75 13.98 -17.70
C GLU A 185 6.79 13.44 -18.80
N GLN A 186 5.58 13.04 -18.38
CA GLN A 186 4.55 12.41 -19.23
C GLN A 186 3.23 13.18 -19.26
N ALA A 187 3.27 14.51 -19.18
CA ALA A 187 2.10 15.36 -19.44
C ALA A 187 1.80 15.42 -20.95
N TRP A 188 1.60 14.24 -21.55
CA TRP A 188 1.40 14.00 -22.97
C TRP A 188 -0.08 14.12 -23.35
N PRO A 189 -0.40 14.28 -24.64
CA PRO A 189 -1.78 14.21 -25.13
C PRO A 189 -2.50 12.93 -24.68
N GLU A 190 -3.83 13.03 -24.49
CA GLU A 190 -4.67 11.90 -24.07
C GLU A 190 -4.51 10.66 -24.95
N THR A 191 -4.39 10.83 -26.27
CA THR A 191 -4.19 9.72 -27.21
C THR A 191 -2.90 8.95 -26.94
N GLU A 192 -1.80 9.66 -26.65
CA GLU A 192 -0.51 9.04 -26.31
C GLU A 192 -0.57 8.34 -24.95
N LEU A 193 -1.26 8.93 -23.97
CA LEU A 193 -1.46 8.29 -22.66
C LEU A 193 -2.36 7.06 -22.75
N ALA A 194 -3.33 7.04 -23.68
CA ALA A 194 -4.16 5.87 -23.93
C ALA A 194 -3.35 4.72 -24.55
N GLU A 195 -2.50 5.03 -25.53
CA GLU A 195 -1.55 4.07 -26.10
C GLU A 195 -0.54 3.59 -25.06
N PHE A 196 -0.07 4.47 -24.18
CA PHE A 196 0.81 4.11 -23.08
C PHE A 196 0.14 3.06 -22.17
N ILE A 197 -1.13 3.25 -21.78
CA ILE A 197 -1.87 2.26 -20.98
C ILE A 197 -1.92 0.91 -21.71
N ASP A 198 -2.26 0.88 -23.00
CA ASP A 198 -2.30 -0.37 -23.78
C ASP A 198 -0.95 -1.07 -23.80
N GLN A 199 0.13 -0.31 -24.01
CA GLN A 199 1.50 -0.84 -24.02
C GLN A 199 1.87 -1.42 -22.65
N ARG A 200 1.56 -0.71 -21.55
CA ARG A 200 1.77 -1.23 -20.19
C ARG A 200 0.92 -2.46 -19.89
N LEU A 201 -0.28 -2.59 -20.47
CA LEU A 201 -1.12 -3.78 -20.34
C LEU A 201 -0.59 -4.95 -21.17
N ALA A 202 0.01 -4.70 -22.33
CA ALA A 202 0.60 -5.74 -23.19
C ALA A 202 1.98 -6.23 -22.71
N ASP A 203 2.79 -5.38 -22.09
CA ASP A 203 4.19 -5.66 -21.73
C ASP A 203 4.34 -6.56 -20.49
N PRO A 204 4.76 -7.85 -20.60
CA PRO A 204 4.87 -8.77 -19.46
C PRO A 204 5.79 -8.30 -18.33
N HIS A 205 6.67 -7.34 -18.61
CA HIS A 205 7.61 -6.76 -17.65
C HIS A 205 6.90 -6.01 -16.51
N THR A 206 5.79 -5.32 -16.79
CA THR A 206 5.15 -4.38 -15.85
C THR A 206 3.70 -4.75 -15.56
N LEU A 207 3.26 -4.50 -14.33
CA LEU A 207 1.87 -4.62 -13.91
C LEU A 207 1.35 -3.22 -13.52
N PRO A 208 0.58 -2.56 -14.41
CA PRO A 208 0.01 -1.25 -14.13
C PRO A 208 -1.22 -1.37 -13.21
N LEU A 209 -1.21 -0.65 -12.10
CA LEU A 209 -2.18 -0.75 -11.01
C LEU A 209 -2.77 0.62 -10.65
N ILE A 210 -4.03 0.60 -10.23
CA ILE A 210 -4.70 1.71 -9.55
C ILE A 210 -4.83 1.35 -8.07
N GLY A 211 -4.38 2.24 -7.20
CA GLY A 211 -4.64 2.16 -5.77
C GLY A 211 -5.94 2.86 -5.42
N GLU A 212 -6.72 2.22 -4.54
CA GLU A 212 -7.99 2.73 -4.06
C GLU A 212 -8.05 2.68 -2.52
N PHE A 213 -8.72 3.67 -1.92
CA PHE A 213 -9.21 3.59 -0.55
C PHE A 213 -10.74 3.56 -0.58
N ASP A 214 -11.34 2.52 -0.02
CA ASP A 214 -12.79 2.29 -0.03
C ASP A 214 -13.42 2.41 -1.44
N GLY A 215 -12.69 1.96 -2.46
CA GLY A 215 -13.10 2.03 -3.87
C GLY A 215 -12.87 3.38 -4.56
N ARG A 216 -12.34 4.40 -3.87
CA ARG A 216 -11.94 5.67 -4.48
C ARG A 216 -10.49 5.61 -4.94
N ALA A 217 -10.29 5.66 -6.26
CA ALA A 217 -8.99 5.71 -6.91
C ALA A 217 -8.19 6.97 -6.52
N PHE A 218 -6.91 6.79 -6.19
CA PHE A 218 -6.06 7.88 -5.71
C PHE A 218 -4.68 7.97 -6.36
N GLY A 219 -4.15 6.88 -6.89
CA GLY A 219 -2.81 6.82 -7.46
C GLY A 219 -2.67 5.71 -8.48
N TYR A 220 -1.63 5.86 -9.31
CA TYR A 220 -1.20 4.88 -10.30
C TYR A 220 0.18 4.33 -9.90
N PHE A 221 0.34 3.02 -10.06
CA PHE A 221 1.54 2.29 -9.68
C PHE A 221 1.93 1.34 -10.80
N GLU A 222 3.24 1.16 -11.01
CA GLU A 222 3.76 0.09 -11.85
C GLU A 222 4.59 -0.83 -10.98
N LEU A 223 4.20 -2.10 -10.90
CA LEU A 223 5.01 -3.14 -10.30
C LEU A 223 5.73 -3.91 -11.41
N TYR A 224 7.05 -3.78 -11.50
CA TYR A 224 7.84 -4.25 -12.63
C TYR A 224 8.88 -5.31 -12.23
N TRP A 225 9.36 -6.12 -13.17
CA TRP A 225 10.44 -7.09 -12.95
C TRP A 225 11.81 -6.43 -13.14
N ALA A 226 12.57 -6.27 -12.08
CA ALA A 226 13.75 -5.40 -12.12
C ALA A 226 14.89 -5.90 -13.02
N ALA A 227 14.89 -7.19 -13.40
CA ALA A 227 15.84 -7.76 -14.37
C ALA A 227 15.61 -7.26 -15.81
N GLU A 228 14.39 -6.81 -16.11
CA GLU A 228 13.95 -6.32 -17.42
C GLU A 228 13.86 -4.78 -17.48
N ASP A 229 14.07 -4.11 -16.34
CA ASP A 229 13.95 -2.66 -16.23
C ASP A 229 15.26 -1.93 -16.56
N ARG A 230 15.14 -0.64 -16.89
CA ARG A 230 16.28 0.27 -17.03
C ARG A 230 17.18 0.31 -15.79
N LEU A 231 16.68 -0.07 -14.62
CA LEU A 231 17.45 -0.19 -13.39
C LEU A 231 18.43 -1.38 -13.41
N ALA A 232 18.17 -2.44 -14.19
CA ALA A 232 18.94 -3.68 -14.19
C ALA A 232 20.47 -3.48 -14.30
N PRO A 233 21.01 -2.59 -15.18
CA PRO A 233 22.46 -2.39 -15.30
C PRO A 233 23.11 -1.77 -14.05
N TYR A 234 22.32 -1.26 -13.10
CA TYR A 234 22.82 -0.51 -11.96
C TYR A 234 22.90 -1.33 -10.67
N TYR A 235 22.57 -2.63 -10.67
CA TYR A 235 22.80 -3.48 -9.50
C TYR A 235 22.75 -4.98 -9.85
N PRO A 236 23.31 -5.88 -9.02
CA PRO A 236 23.20 -7.32 -9.21
C PRO A 236 21.78 -7.79 -8.86
N TRP A 237 20.87 -7.64 -9.80
CA TRP A 237 19.49 -8.09 -9.69
C TRP A 237 19.40 -9.62 -9.56
N ALA A 238 18.31 -10.07 -8.95
CA ALA A 238 17.93 -11.47 -8.84
C ALA A 238 16.69 -11.72 -9.69
N PRO A 239 16.45 -12.97 -10.12
CA PRO A 239 15.42 -13.29 -11.11
C PRO A 239 14.00 -12.79 -10.79
N PHE A 240 13.67 -12.63 -9.51
CA PHE A 240 12.34 -12.25 -9.02
C PHE A 240 12.34 -10.93 -8.25
N ASP A 241 13.40 -10.12 -8.36
CA ASP A 241 13.36 -8.76 -7.83
C ASP A 241 12.25 -7.97 -8.52
N ARG A 242 11.46 -7.25 -7.72
CA ARG A 242 10.39 -6.39 -8.23
C ARG A 242 10.74 -4.95 -7.93
N GLY A 243 10.39 -4.03 -8.82
CA GLY A 243 10.49 -2.61 -8.53
C GLY A 243 9.15 -1.90 -8.65
N ILE A 244 9.11 -0.68 -8.11
CA ILE A 244 7.89 0.11 -8.02
C ILE A 244 8.13 1.49 -8.65
N HIS A 245 7.33 1.85 -9.64
CA HIS A 245 7.07 3.25 -9.99
C HIS A 245 5.71 3.68 -9.48
N LEU A 246 5.57 4.95 -9.12
CA LEU A 246 4.32 5.45 -8.55
C LEU A 246 4.09 6.93 -8.82
N LEU A 247 2.81 7.28 -8.91
CA LEU A 247 2.30 8.64 -8.78
C LEU A 247 1.07 8.64 -7.89
N VAL A 248 0.97 9.68 -7.06
CA VAL A 248 -0.23 9.93 -6.25
C VAL A 248 -0.93 11.16 -6.82
N GLY A 249 -2.12 10.91 -7.35
CA GLY A 249 -2.91 11.91 -8.06
C GLY A 249 -3.83 12.71 -7.15
N GLU A 250 -4.33 12.13 -6.07
CA GLU A 250 -5.22 12.79 -5.11
C GLU A 250 -4.44 13.34 -3.90
N GLU A 251 -4.84 14.51 -3.39
CA GLU A 251 -4.05 15.20 -2.36
C GLU A 251 -4.28 14.71 -0.94
N ASP A 252 -5.49 14.24 -0.65
CA ASP A 252 -6.00 13.85 0.67
C ASP A 252 -5.36 12.56 1.21
N VAL A 253 -4.66 11.81 0.37
CA VAL A 253 -3.98 10.55 0.72
C VAL A 253 -2.45 10.64 0.71
N ARG A 254 -1.90 11.86 0.80
CA ARG A 254 -0.44 12.12 0.84
C ARG A 254 0.13 12.31 2.25
N GLY A 255 -0.72 12.23 3.28
CA GLY A 255 -0.30 12.29 4.69
C GLY A 255 0.51 11.05 5.09
N PRO A 256 1.42 11.14 6.09
CA PRO A 256 2.28 10.03 6.47
C PRO A 256 1.54 8.72 6.76
N GLN A 257 0.39 8.79 7.43
CA GLN A 257 -0.44 7.62 7.76
C GLN A 257 -1.02 6.93 6.51
N PHE A 258 -1.33 7.70 5.46
CA PHE A 258 -1.77 7.14 4.19
C PHE A 258 -0.60 6.53 3.43
N VAL A 259 0.55 7.21 3.40
CA VAL A 259 1.76 6.70 2.76
C VAL A 259 2.19 5.37 3.37
N ASP A 260 2.24 5.29 4.70
CA ASP A 260 2.55 4.04 5.40
C ASP A 260 1.56 2.92 5.01
N ALA A 261 0.27 3.25 4.87
CA ALA A 261 -0.77 2.28 4.51
C ALA A 261 -0.69 1.81 3.05
N TRP A 262 -0.66 2.71 2.08
CA TRP A 262 -0.67 2.31 0.66
C TRP A 262 0.69 1.78 0.21
N LEU A 263 1.81 2.32 0.68
CA LEU A 263 3.13 1.82 0.30
C LEU A 263 3.41 0.49 1.02
N GLY A 264 3.02 0.36 2.29
CA GLY A 264 3.06 -0.93 2.99
C GLY A 264 2.18 -1.98 2.32
N GLY A 265 0.95 -1.61 1.94
CA GLY A 265 0.04 -2.50 1.21
C GLY A 265 0.56 -2.90 -0.18
N LEU A 266 1.18 -1.97 -0.92
CA LEU A 266 1.78 -2.24 -2.22
C LEU A 266 3.01 -3.16 -2.10
N SER A 267 3.90 -2.90 -1.14
CA SER A 267 5.03 -3.78 -0.85
C SER A 267 4.56 -5.17 -0.45
N HIS A 268 3.53 -5.25 0.40
CA HIS A 268 2.93 -6.52 0.81
C HIS A 268 2.34 -7.28 -0.38
N TYR A 269 1.58 -6.61 -1.26
CA TYR A 269 1.09 -7.22 -2.49
C TYR A 269 2.22 -7.75 -3.35
N ALA A 270 3.29 -6.97 -3.55
CA ALA A 270 4.43 -7.36 -4.38
C ALA A 270 5.13 -8.63 -3.87
N TYR A 271 5.22 -8.81 -2.55
CA TYR A 271 5.76 -10.02 -1.93
C TYR A 271 4.79 -11.21 -1.97
N LEU A 272 3.48 -10.98 -1.93
CA LEU A 272 2.49 -12.06 -1.94
C LEU A 272 2.18 -12.57 -3.34
N CYS A 273 2.13 -11.68 -4.34
CA CYS A 273 1.76 -12.04 -5.70
C CYS A 273 2.85 -12.88 -6.40
N GLU A 274 4.10 -12.82 -5.91
CA GLU A 274 5.20 -13.70 -6.30
C GLU A 274 6.01 -14.07 -5.03
N PRO A 275 5.77 -15.25 -4.43
CA PRO A 275 6.43 -15.65 -3.18
C PRO A 275 7.97 -15.77 -3.27
N ARG A 276 8.54 -15.90 -4.48
CA ARG A 276 10.00 -15.92 -4.70
C ARG A 276 10.62 -14.53 -4.74
N THR A 277 9.82 -13.45 -4.76
CA THR A 277 10.33 -12.08 -4.63
C THR A 277 10.85 -11.89 -3.21
N THR A 278 12.18 -11.72 -3.10
CA THR A 278 12.87 -11.43 -1.84
C THR A 278 13.25 -9.96 -1.71
N ARG A 279 13.30 -9.21 -2.81
CA ARG A 279 13.74 -7.80 -2.82
C ARG A 279 12.75 -6.92 -3.58
N LEU A 280 12.46 -5.76 -3.00
CA LEU A 280 11.81 -4.64 -3.68
C LEU A 280 12.83 -3.55 -3.95
N VAL A 281 12.80 -2.95 -5.13
CA VAL A 281 13.72 -1.88 -5.53
C VAL A 281 13.00 -0.63 -6.00
N LEU A 282 13.60 0.52 -5.75
CA LEU A 282 13.15 1.81 -6.27
C LEU A 282 14.35 2.67 -6.66
N GLU A 283 14.11 3.60 -7.58
CA GLU A 283 15.10 4.55 -8.08
C GLU A 283 14.63 6.02 -8.03
N PRO A 284 14.21 6.51 -6.84
CA PRO A 284 13.83 7.91 -6.69
C PRO A 284 15.00 8.85 -6.99
N ARG A 285 14.69 10.10 -7.33
CA ARG A 285 15.72 11.15 -7.41
C ARG A 285 16.44 11.28 -6.07
N HIS A 286 17.75 11.42 -6.12
CA HIS A 286 18.62 11.47 -4.93
C HIS A 286 18.34 12.64 -3.96
N ASP A 287 17.66 13.67 -4.47
CA ASP A 287 17.28 14.91 -3.76
C ASP A 287 15.89 14.82 -3.10
N ASN A 288 15.13 13.73 -3.31
CA ASN A 288 13.78 13.57 -2.75
C ASN A 288 13.80 13.11 -1.29
N GLN A 289 14.30 13.98 -0.40
CA GLN A 289 14.44 13.72 1.04
C GLN A 289 13.12 13.37 1.74
N ARG A 290 11.98 13.90 1.25
CA ARG A 290 10.66 13.57 1.79
C ARG A 290 10.31 12.11 1.52
N LEU A 291 10.53 11.64 0.30
CA LEU A 291 10.28 10.25 -0.06
C LEU A 291 11.17 9.30 0.75
N PHE A 292 12.46 9.58 0.89
CA PHE A 292 13.36 8.72 1.68
C PHE A 292 12.92 8.53 3.14
N ARG A 293 12.32 9.56 3.77
CA ARG A 293 11.75 9.40 5.13
C ARG A 293 10.59 8.41 5.18
N HIS A 294 9.75 8.37 4.15
CA HIS A 294 8.66 7.41 4.05
C HIS A 294 9.16 6.01 3.71
N LEU A 295 10.12 5.90 2.77
CA LEU A 295 10.75 4.63 2.39
C LEU A 295 11.43 3.96 3.61
N GLY A 296 12.21 4.71 4.38
CA GLY A 296 12.90 4.18 5.55
C GLY A 296 11.95 3.63 6.64
N ARG A 297 10.76 4.22 6.82
CA ARG A 297 9.72 3.70 7.74
C ARG A 297 9.18 2.33 7.34
N LEU A 298 9.37 1.94 6.09
CA LEU A 298 8.88 0.68 5.52
C LEU A 298 10.02 -0.29 5.18
N GLY A 299 11.21 -0.10 5.76
CA GLY A 299 12.36 -0.98 5.55
C GLY A 299 12.95 -0.89 4.14
N LEU A 300 12.64 0.17 3.39
CA LEU A 300 13.22 0.46 2.08
C LEU A 300 14.44 1.37 2.27
N GLU A 301 15.62 0.77 2.21
CA GLU A 301 16.90 1.41 2.56
C GLU A 301 17.60 2.01 1.34
N ARG A 302 18.10 3.24 1.48
CA ARG A 302 18.93 3.89 0.46
C ARG A 302 20.34 3.28 0.49
N LEU A 303 20.71 2.57 -0.58
CA LEU A 303 21.99 1.88 -0.67
C LEU A 303 23.10 2.78 -1.23
N ARG A 304 22.86 3.39 -2.39
CA ARG A 304 23.84 4.26 -3.06
C ARG A 304 23.21 5.13 -4.14
N ASP A 305 23.91 6.18 -4.51
CA ASP A 305 23.54 7.02 -5.64
C ASP A 305 24.15 6.51 -6.95
N PHE A 306 23.48 6.84 -8.05
CA PHE A 306 23.95 6.58 -9.41
C PHE A 306 23.29 7.55 -10.40
N ASP A 307 23.83 7.62 -11.61
CA ASP A 307 23.33 8.52 -12.64
C ASP A 307 22.67 7.71 -13.77
N PHE A 308 21.38 7.98 -14.00
CA PHE A 308 20.74 7.70 -15.28
C PHE A 308 21.10 8.80 -16.29
N PRO A 309 20.95 8.56 -17.60
CA PRO A 309 21.20 9.59 -18.61
C PRO A 309 20.45 10.92 -18.38
N HIS A 310 19.28 10.87 -17.76
CA HIS A 310 18.38 12.01 -17.55
C HIS A 310 18.26 12.46 -16.08
N LYS A 311 18.79 11.73 -15.09
CA LYS A 311 18.68 12.09 -13.67
C LYS A 311 19.69 11.40 -12.77
N ARG A 312 20.06 12.07 -11.67
CA ARG A 312 20.75 11.44 -10.53
C ARG A 312 19.75 10.80 -9.58
N SER A 313 19.87 9.50 -9.38
CA SER A 313 18.95 8.67 -8.60
C SER A 313 19.66 7.98 -7.43
N SER A 314 18.88 7.46 -6.49
CA SER A 314 19.37 6.58 -5.44
C SER A 314 18.75 5.20 -5.59
N LEU A 315 19.58 4.16 -5.55
CA LEU A 315 19.09 2.79 -5.44
C LEU A 315 18.56 2.60 -4.01
N VAL A 316 17.27 2.31 -3.91
CA VAL A 316 16.61 1.93 -2.67
C VAL A 316 16.23 0.46 -2.76
N MET A 317 16.39 -0.28 -1.67
CA MET A 317 16.07 -1.70 -1.61
C MET A 317 15.40 -2.07 -0.29
N GLY A 318 14.36 -2.90 -0.36
CA GLY A 318 13.71 -3.53 0.79
C GLY A 318 13.86 -5.03 0.73
N GLN A 319 14.08 -5.66 1.88
CA GLN A 319 14.20 -7.10 2.03
C GLN A 319 12.91 -7.68 2.56
N ARG A 320 12.45 -8.79 1.96
CA ARG A 320 11.24 -9.51 2.36
C ARG A 320 11.25 -9.86 3.85
N ASP A 321 12.35 -10.45 4.32
CA ASP A 321 12.46 -10.92 5.70
C ASP A 321 12.35 -9.76 6.69
N HIS A 322 13.06 -8.66 6.44
CA HIS A 322 12.97 -7.44 7.26
C HIS A 322 11.57 -6.82 7.22
N PHE A 323 10.93 -6.80 6.05
CA PHE A 323 9.57 -6.27 5.90
C PHE A 323 8.56 -7.05 6.76
N PHE A 324 8.61 -8.38 6.77
CA PHE A 324 7.67 -9.18 7.55
C PHE A 324 8.05 -9.38 9.02
N SER A 325 9.31 -9.19 9.41
CA SER A 325 9.73 -9.31 10.81
C SER A 325 9.66 -7.99 11.60
N GLU A 326 10.05 -6.88 10.97
CA GLU A 326 10.22 -5.60 11.67
C GLU A 326 9.20 -4.52 11.27
N ILE A 327 8.68 -4.57 10.05
CA ILE A 327 7.84 -3.49 9.50
C ILE A 327 6.35 -3.79 9.63
N LEU A 328 5.91 -4.94 9.11
CA LEU A 328 4.51 -5.30 8.97
C LEU A 328 4.05 -6.20 10.10
#